data_AF-A0A948E130-F1
#
_entry.id   AF-A0A948E130-F1
#
_cell.length_a   1.000
_cell.length_b   1.000
_cell.length_c   1.000
_cell.angle_alpha   90.00
_cell.angle_beta   90.00
_cell.angle_gamma   90.00
#
_symmetry.space_group_name_H-M   'P 1'
#
loop_
_entity.id
_entity.type
_entity.pdbx_description
1 polymer ?
#
loop_
_entity_poly.entity_id
_entity_poly.type
_entity_poly.pdbx_seq_one_letter_code
_entity_poly.pdbx_strand_id
1 'polypeptide(L)'
;MSILASGTIEHQYCSVCGAKVTQLRRGRCITCYNRWIENQPVPVGASCRICGERRRENLQRIELLGRWYNLCHICSFRAVRLTPMPRHIEGIKSILTRNRRFGDRREGQDDQRKMKRERRVGERRVIYLDEGDLLWDEDDIFLAYDEPIEGEVTGVFAKVDRKSLEEDGLPEEMNLEI
;
A
#
# COMPACT_ATOMS: atom_id res chain seq x y z
N MET A 1 -13.67 -19.61 22.12
CA MET A 1 -13.80 -20.27 23.44
C MET A 1 -13.43 -21.72 23.24
N SER A 2 -12.43 -22.25 23.96
CA SER A 2 -12.19 -23.70 23.98
C SER A 2 -13.15 -24.31 24.99
N ILE A 3 -14.31 -24.73 24.51
CA ILE A 3 -15.28 -25.46 25.32
C ILE A 3 -14.80 -26.90 25.29
N LEU A 4 -14.38 -27.44 26.45
CA LEU A 4 -14.15 -28.87 26.57
C LEU A 4 -15.47 -29.60 26.34
N ALA A 5 -15.43 -30.82 25.81
CA ALA A 5 -16.62 -31.64 25.58
C ALA A 5 -17.46 -31.87 26.87
N SER A 6 -16.87 -31.62 28.05
CA SER A 6 -17.49 -31.65 29.37
C SER A 6 -18.25 -30.36 29.77
N GLY A 7 -18.27 -29.32 28.93
CA GLY A 7 -18.92 -28.04 29.24
C GLY A 7 -18.18 -27.17 30.27
N THR A 8 -17.00 -27.58 30.70
CA THR A 8 -16.16 -26.84 31.66
C THR A 8 -15.34 -25.78 30.91
N ILE A 9 -15.40 -24.52 31.36
CA ILE A 9 -14.55 -23.45 30.82
C ILE A 9 -13.15 -23.62 31.38
N GLU A 10 -12.23 -24.08 30.54
CA GLU A 10 -10.81 -24.13 30.93
C GLU A 10 -10.27 -22.70 31.02
N HIS A 11 -9.70 -22.38 32.17
CA HIS A 11 -9.07 -21.09 32.41
C HIS A 11 -7.57 -21.24 32.39
N GLN A 12 -6.91 -20.36 31.65
CA GLN A 12 -5.46 -20.32 31.51
C GLN A 12 -4.91 -19.01 32.10
N TYR A 13 -3.66 -19.02 32.53
CA TYR A 13 -3.00 -17.85 33.13
C TYR A 13 -2.08 -17.16 32.13
N CYS A 14 -2.17 -15.83 32.04
CA CYS A 14 -1.29 -15.05 31.18
C CYS A 14 0.15 -15.03 31.72
N SER A 15 1.13 -15.37 30.89
CA SER A 15 2.57 -15.35 31.25
C SER A 15 3.12 -13.98 31.66
N VAL A 16 2.51 -12.89 31.17
CA VAL A 16 3.00 -11.51 31.41
C VAL A 16 2.35 -10.85 32.63
N CYS A 17 1.02 -10.92 32.77
CA CYS A 17 0.29 -10.23 33.85
C CYS A 17 -0.36 -11.17 34.87
N GLY A 18 -0.27 -12.49 34.71
CA GLY A 18 -0.90 -13.46 35.61
C GLY A 18 -2.43 -13.53 35.54
N ALA A 19 -3.08 -12.73 34.70
CA ALA A 19 -4.54 -12.71 34.60
C ALA A 19 -5.10 -14.08 34.15
N LYS A 20 -6.18 -14.52 34.80
CA LYS A 20 -6.95 -15.72 34.46
C LYS A 20 -7.89 -15.43 33.29
N VAL A 21 -7.67 -16.06 32.15
CA VAL A 21 -8.41 -15.82 30.90
C VAL A 21 -8.84 -17.13 30.24
N THR A 22 -9.84 -17.07 29.37
CA THR A 22 -10.35 -18.24 28.65
C THR A 22 -9.58 -18.55 27.36
N GLN A 23 -8.83 -17.58 26.84
CA GLN A 23 -8.05 -17.72 25.63
C GLN A 23 -6.72 -17.00 25.76
N LEU A 24 -5.64 -17.70 25.42
CA LEU A 24 -4.31 -17.13 25.27
C LEU A 24 -3.92 -17.09 23.80
N ARG A 25 -3.22 -16.02 23.41
CA ARG A 25 -2.55 -15.92 22.10
C ARG A 25 -1.05 -15.84 22.34
N ARG A 26 -0.30 -16.86 21.90
CA ARG A 26 1.14 -17.00 22.17
C ARG A 26 1.49 -16.84 23.66
N GLY A 27 0.69 -17.46 24.54
CA GLY A 27 0.87 -17.43 26.00
C GLY A 27 0.49 -16.11 26.68
N ARG A 28 -0.16 -15.16 25.98
CA ARG A 28 -0.55 -13.83 26.50
C ARG A 28 -2.07 -13.64 26.44
N CYS A 29 -2.63 -12.91 27.40
CA CYS A 29 -4.00 -12.41 27.30
C CYS A 29 -4.10 -11.39 26.15
N ILE A 30 -5.32 -11.11 25.69
CA ILE A 30 -5.53 -10.23 24.53
C ILE A 30 -4.94 -8.83 24.73
N THR A 31 -5.03 -8.27 25.94
CA THR A 31 -4.48 -6.95 26.27
C THR A 31 -2.96 -6.94 26.24
N CYS A 32 -2.31 -7.92 26.87
CA CYS A 32 -0.84 -8.04 26.83
C CYS A 32 -0.34 -8.37 25.42
N TYR A 33 -1.11 -9.13 24.65
CA TYR A 33 -0.82 -9.45 23.25
C TYR A 33 -0.87 -8.19 22.36
N ASN A 34 -1.92 -7.37 22.50
CA ASN A 34 -2.05 -6.12 21.74
C ASN A 34 -0.93 -5.14 22.08
N ARG A 35 -0.64 -4.93 23.37
CA ARG A 35 0.50 -4.12 23.81
C ARG A 35 1.83 -4.65 23.27
N TRP A 36 1.99 -5.98 23.20
CA TRP A 36 3.19 -6.60 22.64
C TRP A 36 3.32 -6.38 21.13
N ILE A 37 2.21 -6.42 20.38
CA ILE A 37 2.20 -6.08 18.94
C ILE A 37 2.55 -4.60 18.75
N GLU A 38 1.90 -3.70 19.49
CA GLU A 38 2.09 -2.25 19.35
C GLU A 38 3.53 -1.83 19.62
N ASN A 39 4.22 -2.53 20.54
CA ASN A 39 5.62 -2.29 20.89
C ASN A 39 6.62 -3.06 20.02
N GLN A 40 6.18 -3.77 18.97
CA GLN A 40 7.12 -4.47 18.10
C GLN A 40 8.05 -3.47 17.39
N PRO A 41 9.37 -3.67 17.42
CA PRO A 41 10.29 -2.81 16.71
C PRO A 41 10.10 -2.94 15.19
N VAL A 42 10.02 -1.80 14.51
CA VAL A 42 10.06 -1.72 13.05
C VAL A 42 11.53 -1.61 12.62
N PRO A 43 11.99 -2.45 11.67
CA PRO A 43 13.37 -2.41 11.21
C PRO A 43 13.73 -1.08 10.53
N VAL A 44 15.01 -0.72 10.59
CA VAL A 44 15.54 0.50 9.93
C VAL A 44 15.37 0.38 8.42
N GLY A 45 14.96 1.47 7.76
CA GLY A 45 14.70 1.46 6.31
C GLY A 45 13.41 0.77 5.90
N ALA A 46 12.59 0.30 6.85
CA ALA A 46 11.29 -0.27 6.54
C ALA A 46 10.38 0.75 5.84
N SER A 47 9.49 0.23 5.00
CA SER A 47 8.41 1.00 4.40
C SER A 47 7.10 0.23 4.53
N CYS A 48 5.98 0.95 4.50
CA CYS A 48 4.67 0.33 4.45
C CYS A 48 4.52 -0.46 3.15
N ARG A 49 4.29 -1.77 3.24
CA ARG A 49 4.14 -2.66 2.07
C ARG A 49 3.01 -2.26 1.11
N ILE A 50 2.02 -1.51 1.59
CA ILE A 50 0.84 -1.11 0.82
C ILE A 50 1.02 0.26 0.17
N CYS A 51 1.47 1.27 0.92
CA CYS A 51 1.49 2.66 0.44
C CYS A 51 2.86 3.32 0.38
N GLY A 52 3.92 2.62 0.77
CA GLY A 52 5.28 3.15 0.74
C GLY A 52 5.58 4.25 1.76
N GLU A 53 4.74 4.46 2.79
CA GLU A 53 5.09 5.36 3.91
C GLU A 53 6.42 4.90 4.54
N ARG A 54 7.33 5.84 4.77
CA ARG A 54 8.70 5.59 5.27
C ARG A 54 8.94 6.21 6.65
N ARG A 55 8.06 7.10 7.13
CA ARG A 55 8.16 7.68 8.47
C ARG A 55 8.03 6.60 9.52
N ARG A 56 9.13 6.34 10.25
CA ARG A 56 9.25 5.25 11.23
C ARG A 56 8.18 5.29 12.31
N GLU A 57 7.84 6.49 12.80
CA GLU A 57 6.79 6.74 13.80
C GLU A 57 5.39 6.30 13.34
N ASN A 58 5.15 6.28 12.04
CA ASN A 58 3.88 5.90 11.45
C ASN A 58 3.81 4.42 11.09
N LEU A 59 4.92 3.68 11.21
CA LEU A 59 5.00 2.27 10.89
C LEU A 59 4.76 1.42 12.14
N GLN A 60 4.11 0.28 11.92
CA GLN A 60 3.95 -0.77 12.90
C GLN A 60 4.12 -2.14 12.22
N ARG A 61 4.54 -3.11 13.01
CA ARG A 61 4.67 -4.50 12.56
C ARG A 61 3.40 -5.26 12.91
N ILE A 62 2.71 -5.79 11.91
CA ILE A 62 1.44 -6.50 12.08
C ILE A 62 1.50 -7.90 11.49
N GLU A 63 0.85 -8.85 12.17
CA GLU A 63 0.67 -10.21 11.67
C GLU A 63 -0.58 -10.28 10.78
N LEU A 64 -0.38 -10.55 9.49
CA LEU A 64 -1.44 -10.81 8.52
C LEU A 64 -1.17 -12.14 7.83
N LEU A 65 -2.20 -12.97 7.66
CA LEU A 65 -2.10 -14.25 6.95
C LEU A 65 -0.96 -15.16 7.49
N GLY A 66 -0.74 -15.13 8.80
CA GLY A 66 0.33 -15.91 9.47
C GLY A 66 1.75 -15.39 9.25
N ARG A 67 1.94 -14.24 8.60
CA ARG A 67 3.25 -13.61 8.35
C ARG A 67 3.30 -12.19 8.93
N TRP A 68 4.50 -11.74 9.26
CA TRP A 68 4.73 -10.38 9.75
C TRP A 68 5.01 -9.40 8.61
N TYR A 69 4.26 -8.30 8.56
CA TYR A 69 4.44 -7.23 7.61
C TYR A 69 4.61 -5.88 8.31
N ASN A 70 5.35 -4.97 7.68
CA ASN A 70 5.44 -3.57 8.09
C ASN A 70 4.38 -2.77 7.35
N LEU A 71 3.45 -2.19 8.08
CA LEU A 71 2.37 -1.35 7.54
C LEU A 71 2.32 -0.04 8.32
N CYS A 72 1.83 1.04 7.71
CA CYS A 72 1.51 2.23 8.47
C CYS A 72 0.22 2.05 9.28
N HIS A 73 0.03 2.84 10.33
CA HIS A 73 -1.15 2.76 11.22
C HIS A 73 -2.49 2.80 10.49
N ILE A 74 -2.58 3.53 9.39
CA ILE A 74 -3.80 3.61 8.58
C ILE A 74 -4.01 2.33 7.77
N CYS A 75 -2.94 1.78 7.18
CA CYS A 75 -3.02 0.57 6.37
C CYS A 75 -3.31 -0.67 7.22
N SER A 76 -2.66 -0.80 8.39
CA SER A 76 -2.91 -1.89 9.33
C SER A 76 -4.37 -1.90 9.78
N PHE A 77 -4.89 -0.74 10.21
CA PHE A 77 -6.27 -0.57 10.65
C PHE A 77 -7.30 -0.97 9.58
N ARG A 78 -7.05 -0.58 8.32
CA ARG A 78 -7.93 -0.94 7.19
C ARG A 78 -7.79 -2.41 6.81
N ALA A 79 -6.58 -2.96 6.79
CA ALA A 79 -6.33 -4.34 6.37
C ALA A 79 -7.04 -5.37 7.27
N VAL A 80 -7.04 -5.18 8.59
CA VAL A 80 -7.70 -6.09 9.55
C VAL A 80 -9.23 -6.12 9.40
N ARG A 81 -9.82 -5.06 8.81
CA ARG A 81 -11.27 -4.90 8.65
C ARG A 81 -11.79 -5.32 7.27
N LEU A 82 -10.93 -5.87 6.41
CA LEU A 82 -11.37 -6.36 5.10
C LEU A 82 -12.20 -7.63 5.28
N THR A 83 -13.45 -7.57 4.80
CA THR A 83 -14.38 -8.70 4.73
C THR A 83 -14.96 -8.78 3.31
N PRO A 84 -14.64 -9.83 2.53
CA PRO A 84 -13.80 -10.97 2.87
C PRO A 84 -12.30 -10.62 2.97
N MET A 85 -11.56 -11.33 3.83
CA MET A 85 -10.10 -11.19 3.93
C MET A 85 -9.44 -11.82 2.69
N PRO A 86 -8.65 -11.06 1.89
CA PRO A 86 -7.93 -11.61 0.75
C PRO A 86 -6.90 -12.67 1.16
N ARG A 87 -6.64 -13.66 0.29
CA ARG A 87 -5.68 -14.74 0.55
C ARG A 87 -4.20 -14.32 0.48
N HIS A 88 -3.92 -13.16 -0.13
CA HIS A 88 -2.57 -12.67 -0.40
C HIS A 88 -2.44 -11.18 -0.07
N ILE A 89 -1.22 -10.73 0.22
CA ILE A 89 -0.94 -9.33 0.57
C ILE A 89 -1.16 -8.40 -0.63
N GLU A 90 -0.93 -8.89 -1.86
CA GLU A 90 -1.20 -8.17 -3.11
C GLU A 90 -2.69 -7.87 -3.27
N GLY A 91 -3.57 -8.78 -2.85
CA GLY A 91 -5.03 -8.55 -2.84
C GLY A 91 -5.45 -7.49 -1.82
N ILE A 92 -4.80 -7.46 -0.65
CA ILE A 92 -5.00 -6.39 0.34
C ILE A 92 -4.51 -5.06 -0.26
N LYS A 93 -3.35 -5.07 -0.94
CA LYS A 93 -2.78 -3.89 -1.59
C LYS A 93 -3.72 -3.37 -2.68
N SER A 94 -4.26 -4.20 -3.56
CA SER A 94 -5.15 -3.76 -4.65
C SER A 94 -6.45 -3.13 -4.10
N ILE A 95 -7.08 -3.75 -3.10
CA ILE A 95 -8.31 -3.22 -2.47
C ILE A 95 -8.03 -1.90 -1.75
N LEU A 96 -6.95 -1.82 -0.96
CA LEU A 96 -6.63 -0.59 -0.24
C LEU A 96 -6.14 0.53 -1.16
N THR A 97 -5.46 0.20 -2.25
CA THR A 97 -4.98 1.18 -3.24
C THR A 97 -6.14 1.77 -4.02
N ARG A 98 -7.14 0.96 -4.42
CA ARG A 98 -8.40 1.46 -5.01
C ARG A 98 -9.09 2.50 -4.11
N ASN A 99 -9.06 2.26 -2.80
CA ASN A 99 -9.64 3.18 -1.79
C ASN A 99 -8.74 4.38 -1.46
N ARG A 100 -7.48 4.37 -1.91
CA ARG A 100 -6.62 5.55 -1.85
C ARG A 100 -6.90 6.35 -3.10
N ARG A 101 -7.49 7.52 -2.90
CA ARG A 101 -7.60 8.54 -3.93
C ARG A 101 -6.18 9.00 -4.29
N PHE A 102 -5.57 8.35 -5.27
CA PHE A 102 -4.38 8.85 -5.96
C PHE A 102 -4.89 9.95 -6.91
N GLY A 103 -4.57 11.21 -6.59
CA GLY A 103 -5.04 12.37 -7.34
C GLY A 103 -5.50 13.50 -6.42
N ASP A 104 -5.02 14.70 -6.68
CA ASP A 104 -5.67 15.91 -6.17
C ASP A 104 -7.04 15.98 -6.87
N ARG A 105 -8.16 15.93 -6.12
CA ARG A 105 -9.52 16.04 -6.72
C ARG A 105 -9.84 17.45 -7.24
N ARG A 106 -8.81 18.17 -7.65
CA ARG A 106 -8.84 19.56 -8.10
C ARG A 106 -8.39 19.69 -9.55
N GLU A 107 -8.14 18.59 -10.25
CA GLU A 107 -8.07 18.62 -11.71
C GLU A 107 -9.43 19.12 -12.24
N GLY A 108 -9.42 20.31 -12.85
CA GLY A 108 -10.60 20.97 -13.40
C GLY A 108 -11.42 21.84 -12.43
N GLN A 109 -11.03 22.00 -11.17
CA GLN A 109 -11.71 22.93 -10.25
C GLN A 109 -10.92 24.23 -10.09
N ASP A 110 -11.57 25.36 -10.39
CA ASP A 110 -10.98 26.68 -10.18
C ASP A 110 -10.61 26.90 -8.71
N ASP A 111 -9.38 27.36 -8.49
CA ASP A 111 -8.88 27.68 -7.16
C ASP A 111 -9.64 28.89 -6.58
N GLN A 112 -10.62 28.61 -5.71
CA GLN A 112 -11.48 29.61 -5.06
C GLN A 112 -10.74 30.57 -4.11
N ARG A 113 -9.41 30.46 -3.99
CA ARG A 113 -8.61 31.33 -3.12
C ARG A 113 -8.42 32.70 -3.76
N LYS A 114 -8.81 33.74 -3.03
CA LYS A 114 -8.69 35.16 -3.42
C LYS A 114 -7.22 35.62 -3.62
N MET A 115 -6.27 34.94 -2.98
CA MET A 115 -4.83 35.07 -3.23
C MET A 115 -4.26 33.71 -3.63
N LYS A 116 -3.94 33.56 -4.92
CA LYS A 116 -3.30 32.37 -5.48
C LYS A 116 -1.81 32.40 -5.12
N ARG A 117 -1.46 32.06 -3.88
CA ARG A 117 -0.07 31.75 -3.56
C ARG A 117 0.28 30.42 -4.22
N GLU A 118 1.42 30.41 -4.91
CA GLU A 118 1.99 29.21 -5.51
C GLU A 118 2.05 28.12 -4.44
N ARG A 119 1.28 27.05 -4.65
CA ARG A 119 1.39 25.88 -3.78
C ARG A 119 2.79 25.32 -4.04
N ARG A 120 3.45 24.84 -3.00
CA ARG A 120 4.74 24.11 -3.07
C ARG A 120 4.60 22.75 -3.81
N VAL A 121 3.96 22.75 -4.97
CA VAL A 121 3.75 21.58 -5.83
C VAL A 121 5.07 21.19 -6.47
N GLY A 122 5.92 22.17 -6.83
CA GLY A 122 7.27 21.95 -7.34
C GLY A 122 8.31 21.47 -6.32
N GLU A 123 8.03 21.53 -5.01
CA GLU A 123 8.94 20.99 -3.97
C GLU A 123 8.71 19.50 -3.70
N ARG A 124 7.67 18.88 -4.29
CA ARG A 124 7.63 17.42 -4.34
C ARG A 124 8.72 17.01 -5.31
N ARG A 125 9.82 16.46 -4.78
CA ARG A 125 10.93 15.88 -5.55
C ARG A 125 10.37 15.13 -6.76
N VAL A 126 10.41 15.79 -7.92
CA VAL A 126 10.35 15.11 -9.20
C VAL A 126 11.67 14.36 -9.23
N ILE A 127 11.60 13.04 -9.10
CA ILE A 127 12.76 12.22 -9.45
C ILE A 127 12.76 12.26 -10.96
N TYR A 128 13.55 13.18 -11.53
CA TYR A 128 13.97 13.06 -12.91
C TYR A 128 14.91 11.87 -12.91
N LEU A 129 14.40 10.71 -13.32
CA LEU A 129 15.28 9.61 -13.71
C LEU A 129 15.87 10.05 -15.04
N ASP A 130 17.16 10.38 -15.04
CA ASP A 130 17.88 10.60 -16.28
C ASP A 130 18.09 9.24 -16.97
N GLU A 131 18.29 9.20 -18.29
CA GLU A 131 18.48 7.93 -19.03
C GLU A 131 19.67 7.12 -18.49
N GLY A 132 20.65 7.79 -17.87
CA GLY A 132 21.79 7.15 -17.19
C GLY A 132 21.51 6.61 -15.77
N ASP A 133 20.39 6.99 -15.14
CA ASP A 133 19.96 6.46 -13.83
C ASP A 133 19.13 5.16 -13.97
N LEU A 134 18.73 4.81 -15.19
CA LEU A 134 18.23 3.49 -15.53
C LEU A 134 19.44 2.54 -15.55
N LEU A 135 19.62 1.77 -14.47
CA LEU A 135 20.44 0.56 -14.51
C LEU A 135 19.78 -0.40 -15.50
N TRP A 136 20.24 -0.34 -16.75
CA TRP A 136 20.10 -1.44 -17.69
C TRP A 136 21.00 -2.55 -17.17
N ASP A 137 20.44 -3.46 -16.36
CA ASP A 137 21.10 -4.74 -16.14
C ASP A 137 21.14 -5.44 -17.50
N GLU A 138 22.31 -5.39 -18.17
CA GLU A 138 22.53 -6.01 -19.48
C GLU A 138 22.28 -7.54 -19.47
N ASP A 139 22.16 -8.13 -18.27
CA ASP A 139 21.94 -9.55 -18.04
C ASP A 139 20.48 -9.94 -17.73
N ASP A 140 19.53 -9.00 -17.68
CA ASP A 140 18.11 -9.33 -17.56
C ASP A 140 17.56 -9.73 -18.94
N ILE A 141 17.86 -10.99 -19.27
CA ILE A 141 17.24 -11.81 -20.30
C ILE A 141 15.73 -11.52 -20.32
N PHE A 142 15.29 -10.92 -21.42
CA PHE A 142 13.90 -10.95 -21.83
C PHE A 142 13.41 -12.39 -21.76
N LEU A 143 12.59 -12.70 -20.76
CA LEU A 143 11.66 -13.82 -20.86
C LEU A 143 10.73 -13.48 -22.02
N ALA A 144 11.07 -13.96 -23.21
CA ALA A 144 10.18 -14.00 -24.35
C ALA A 144 8.98 -14.86 -23.93
N TYR A 145 7.93 -14.20 -23.43
CA TYR A 145 6.62 -14.80 -23.38
C TYR A 145 6.11 -14.80 -24.83
N ASP A 146 6.36 -15.91 -25.53
CA ASP A 146 5.83 -16.17 -26.88
C ASP A 146 4.32 -16.48 -26.88
N GLU A 147 3.67 -16.43 -25.71
CA GLU A 147 2.23 -16.66 -25.60
C GLU A 147 1.47 -15.33 -25.51
N PRO A 148 0.59 -15.00 -26.47
CA PRO A 148 -0.32 -13.88 -26.32
C PRO A 148 -1.18 -14.12 -25.08
N ILE A 149 -1.18 -13.15 -24.16
CA ILE A 149 -2.11 -13.15 -23.03
C ILE A 149 -3.51 -12.90 -23.62
N GLU A 150 -4.23 -13.97 -23.94
CA GLU A 150 -5.65 -13.93 -24.29
C GLU A 150 -6.46 -13.64 -23.02
N GLY A 151 -6.68 -12.35 -22.77
CA GLY A 151 -7.59 -11.88 -21.74
C GLY A 151 -8.04 -10.46 -22.06
N GLU A 152 -9.33 -10.21 -21.94
CA GLU A 152 -9.87 -8.85 -22.04
C GLU A 152 -9.21 -7.96 -20.97
N VAL A 153 -8.33 -7.07 -21.43
CA VAL A 153 -7.73 -6.03 -20.60
C VAL A 153 -8.82 -5.02 -20.25
N THR A 154 -9.59 -5.31 -19.21
CA THR A 154 -10.62 -4.40 -18.66
C THR A 154 -10.00 -3.32 -17.76
N GLY A 155 -8.88 -2.75 -18.22
CA GLY A 155 -8.15 -1.67 -17.56
C GLY A 155 -7.94 -0.51 -18.52
N VAL A 156 -8.00 0.71 -17.99
CA VAL A 156 -8.03 2.05 -18.64
C VAL A 156 -6.84 2.37 -19.57
N PHE A 157 -5.99 1.40 -19.88
CA PHE A 157 -4.91 1.53 -20.84
C PHE A 157 -5.31 0.84 -22.14
N ALA A 158 -6.07 1.56 -22.97
CA ALA A 158 -6.14 1.20 -24.39
C ALA A 158 -4.71 1.29 -24.94
N LYS A 159 -4.27 0.25 -25.67
CA LYS A 159 -3.06 0.35 -26.49
C LYS A 159 -3.34 1.43 -27.53
N VAL A 160 -2.69 2.58 -27.39
CA VAL A 160 -2.71 3.64 -28.39
C VAL A 160 -1.64 3.25 -29.42
N ASP A 161 -2.04 3.03 -30.66
CA ASP A 161 -1.11 2.70 -31.74
C ASP A 161 -0.20 3.88 -32.03
N ARG A 162 1.09 3.62 -32.32
CA ARG A 162 2.10 4.66 -32.56
C ARG A 162 1.69 5.65 -33.66
N LYS A 163 0.96 5.19 -34.69
CA LYS A 163 0.40 6.05 -35.74
C LYS A 163 -0.57 7.10 -35.20
N SER A 164 -1.41 6.75 -34.22
CA SER A 164 -2.37 7.70 -33.63
C SER A 164 -1.70 8.79 -32.80
N LEU A 165 -0.49 8.55 -32.26
CA LEU A 165 0.30 9.59 -31.60
C LEU A 165 0.99 10.54 -32.59
N GLU A 166 1.27 10.09 -33.82
CA GLU A 166 1.91 10.90 -34.86
C GLU A 166 0.89 11.80 -35.60
N GLU A 167 -0.38 11.41 -35.65
CA GLU A 167 -1.46 12.20 -36.27
C GLU A 167 -1.91 13.41 -35.43
N ASP A 168 -1.72 13.38 -34.11
CA ASP A 168 -2.18 14.44 -33.19
C ASP A 168 -1.30 15.71 -33.19
N GLY A 169 -0.23 15.75 -34.00
CA GLY A 169 0.56 16.95 -34.25
C GLY A 169 1.44 17.37 -33.06
N LEU A 170 2.74 17.49 -33.29
CA LEU A 170 3.63 18.17 -32.35
C LEU A 170 3.17 19.62 -32.20
N PRO A 171 3.10 20.20 -30.97
CA PRO A 171 2.76 21.60 -30.77
C PRO A 171 3.97 22.47 -31.11
N GLU A 172 4.34 22.49 -32.38
CA GLU A 172 5.21 23.52 -32.94
C GLU A 172 4.28 24.63 -33.49
N GLU A 173 4.56 25.87 -33.08
CA GLU A 173 3.85 27.10 -33.48
C GLU A 173 2.58 27.49 -32.71
N MET A 174 2.63 27.49 -31.37
CA MET A 174 1.89 28.51 -30.62
C MET A 174 2.66 29.84 -30.70
N ASN A 175 2.35 30.65 -31.71
CA ASN A 175 2.78 32.04 -31.80
C ASN A 175 2.32 32.80 -30.55
N LEU A 176 3.28 33.07 -29.65
CA LEU A 176 3.13 34.07 -28.60
C LEU A 176 3.30 35.45 -29.26
N GLU A 177 2.18 36.05 -29.68
CA GLU A 177 2.15 37.51 -29.87
C GLU A 177 2.28 38.17 -28.49
N ILE A 178 3.34 38.98 -28.34
CA ILE A 178 3.61 39.87 -27.20
C ILE A 178 2.76 41.13 -27.36
#